data_AF-A0A285PX39-F1
#
_entry.id   AF-A0A285PX39-F1
#
_cell.length_a   1.000
_cell.length_b   1.000
_cell.length_c   1.000
_cell.angle_alpha   90.00
_cell.angle_beta   90.00
_cell.angle_gamma   90.00
#
_symmetry.space_group_name_H-M   'P 1'
#
loop_
_entity.id
_entity.type
_entity.pdbx_description
1 polymer ?
#
loop_
_entity_poly.entity_id
_entity_poly.type
_entity_poly.pdbx_seq_one_letter_code
_entity_poly.pdbx_strand_id
1 'polypeptide(L)'
;MSWMRALYDTYDNLELQEKEGLLKIAHSTQKAHLEVQLSKEGKVIAVSFLPVKDSDTVIPVTEESASRSSGAAPHPLFDKIKYLAGDYELYTGERNEEHHQKYMENLKKWCDPGYGDYKIEVLYKYLQENRLIHDLIERGIFSLDEKQHLTKKWENASEKLIVGDQKDAFIRFQVDAVNLWEDTKLQENYIHYYLGNGGEIGFCQVTGREERLCVNHPSKIRNSGDKAKMISSNDKTNFTYRGRFHDVGEAYTISYEASQKVHNALKWLIERQGVKVGDKEFVLWGVKSENVPSILESTEGVASKGKIFLQLFMEKKRIRQYQYRKM
;
A
#
# COMPACT_ATOMS: atom_id res chain seq x y z
N MET A 1 -7.84 -3.66 -22.83
CA MET A 1 -7.93 -3.05 -21.48
C MET A 1 -9.30 -3.13 -20.80
N SER A 2 -10.33 -3.79 -21.36
CA SER A 2 -11.71 -3.79 -20.80
C SER A 2 -11.79 -4.18 -19.31
N TRP A 3 -11.07 -5.23 -18.89
CA TRP A 3 -11.06 -5.66 -17.49
C TRP A 3 -10.32 -4.70 -16.55
N MET A 4 -9.26 -4.04 -17.00
CA MET A 4 -8.58 -2.99 -16.23
C MET A 4 -9.48 -1.77 -16.07
N ARG A 5 -10.25 -1.41 -17.11
CA ARG A 5 -11.27 -0.37 -16.99
C ARG A 5 -12.32 -0.75 -15.94
N ALA A 6 -12.82 -1.99 -15.97
CA ALA A 6 -13.76 -2.47 -14.97
C ALA A 6 -13.19 -2.41 -13.54
N LEU A 7 -11.92 -2.80 -13.33
CA LEU A 7 -11.25 -2.68 -12.03
C LEU A 7 -11.04 -1.23 -11.59
N TYR A 8 -10.71 -0.34 -12.52
CA TYR A 8 -10.61 1.10 -12.26
C TYR A 8 -11.96 1.65 -11.78
N ASP A 9 -13.04 1.39 -12.53
CA ASP A 9 -14.39 1.84 -12.16
C ASP A 9 -14.86 1.18 -10.84
N THR A 10 -14.43 -0.06 -10.59
CA THR A 10 -14.69 -0.75 -9.31
C THR A 10 -14.00 -0.01 -8.17
N TYR A 11 -12.73 0.39 -8.32
CA TYR A 11 -12.02 1.16 -7.31
C TYR A 11 -12.77 2.44 -6.95
N ASP A 12 -13.14 3.24 -7.96
CA ASP A 12 -13.86 4.51 -7.74
C ASP A 12 -15.17 4.28 -6.98
N ASN A 13 -15.91 3.22 -7.29
CA ASN A 13 -17.13 2.87 -6.57
C ASN A 13 -16.88 2.42 -5.12
N LEU A 14 -15.79 1.67 -4.87
CA LEU A 14 -15.43 1.23 -3.52
C LEU A 14 -14.95 2.41 -2.66
N GLU A 15 -14.20 3.33 -3.26
CA GLU A 15 -13.71 4.57 -2.63
C GLU A 15 -14.89 5.49 -2.26
N LEU A 16 -15.83 5.72 -3.17
CA LEU A 16 -17.06 6.49 -2.90
C LEU A 16 -17.96 5.87 -1.81
N GLN A 17 -17.88 4.56 -1.62
CA GLN A 17 -18.61 3.84 -0.58
C GLN A 17 -17.81 3.69 0.72
N GLU A 18 -16.62 4.29 0.81
CA GLU A 18 -15.73 4.23 1.98
C GLU A 18 -15.51 2.79 2.48
N LYS A 19 -15.30 1.85 1.56
CA LYS A 19 -15.13 0.44 1.93
C LYS A 19 -13.88 0.23 2.75
N GLU A 20 -14.06 -0.39 3.93
CA GLU A 20 -12.95 -0.78 4.80
C GLU A 20 -11.93 -1.67 4.07
N GLY A 21 -10.65 -1.46 4.40
CA GLY A 21 -9.51 -2.21 3.86
C GLY A 21 -9.12 -1.85 2.41
N LEU A 22 -9.80 -0.89 1.76
CA LEU A 22 -9.35 -0.39 0.46
C LEU A 22 -8.13 0.53 0.66
N LEU A 23 -7.01 0.19 0.04
CA LEU A 23 -5.82 1.04 0.06
C LEU A 23 -5.98 2.22 -0.89
N LYS A 24 -5.66 3.42 -0.40
CA LYS A 24 -5.51 4.61 -1.23
C LYS A 24 -4.36 4.44 -2.22
N ILE A 25 -4.40 5.20 -3.32
CA ILE A 25 -3.23 5.30 -4.21
C ILE A 25 -2.01 5.84 -3.44
N ALA A 26 -0.81 5.58 -3.95
CA ALA A 26 0.45 5.95 -3.28
C ALA A 26 0.66 5.34 -1.89
N HIS A 27 -0.13 4.32 -1.52
CA HIS A 27 -0.01 3.59 -0.28
C HIS A 27 0.11 2.08 -0.50
N SER A 28 0.72 1.41 0.47
CA SER A 28 0.88 -0.04 0.53
C SER A 28 0.77 -0.50 1.98
N THR A 29 0.87 -1.80 2.22
CA THR A 29 0.93 -2.37 3.57
C THR A 29 2.29 -3.00 3.86
N GLN A 30 2.76 -2.78 5.08
CA GLN A 30 3.93 -3.43 5.65
C GLN A 30 3.63 -3.85 7.09
N LYS A 31 4.43 -4.80 7.57
CA LYS A 31 4.35 -5.38 8.90
C LYS A 31 5.39 -4.68 9.80
N ALA A 32 4.94 -3.85 10.73
CA ALA A 32 5.80 -3.11 11.66
C ALA A 32 6.15 -3.96 12.89
N HIS A 33 7.40 -3.85 13.35
CA HIS A 33 7.91 -4.55 14.53
C HIS A 33 7.75 -3.70 15.80
N LEU A 34 7.94 -2.39 15.66
CA LEU A 34 7.91 -1.43 16.74
C LEU A 34 7.01 -0.25 16.41
N GLU A 35 6.41 0.29 17.45
CA GLU A 35 5.76 1.59 17.45
C GLU A 35 6.55 2.54 18.36
N VAL A 36 6.94 3.70 17.82
CA VAL A 36 7.58 4.79 18.59
C VAL A 36 6.59 5.95 18.70
N GLN A 37 6.28 6.34 19.94
CA GLN A 37 5.35 7.43 20.23
C GLN A 37 6.12 8.69 20.55
N LEU A 38 5.88 9.76 19.78
CA LEU A 38 6.50 11.07 19.92
C LEU A 38 5.49 12.08 20.47
N SER A 39 5.95 12.93 21.38
CA SER A 39 5.24 14.14 21.80
C SER A 39 5.24 15.18 20.70
N LYS A 40 4.42 16.23 20.86
CA LYS A 40 4.38 17.38 19.96
C LYS A 40 5.74 18.10 19.85
N GLU A 41 6.59 17.99 20.86
CA GLU A 41 7.94 18.57 20.87
C GLU A 41 9.01 17.65 20.26
N GLY A 42 8.63 16.44 19.80
CA GLY A 42 9.57 15.47 19.22
C GLY A 42 10.30 14.58 20.23
N LYS A 43 9.89 14.60 21.50
CA LYS A 43 10.44 13.69 22.52
C LYS A 43 9.74 12.34 22.48
N VAL A 44 10.51 11.25 22.59
CA VAL A 44 9.97 9.90 22.73
C VAL A 44 9.21 9.78 24.05
N ILE A 45 7.92 9.47 23.97
CA ILE A 45 7.03 9.20 25.11
C ILE A 45 7.16 7.71 25.48
N ALA A 46 6.88 6.84 24.52
CA ALA A 46 6.86 5.40 24.70
C ALA A 46 7.35 4.68 23.44
N VAL A 47 7.79 3.44 23.63
CA VAL A 47 8.09 2.51 22.55
C VAL A 47 7.46 1.18 22.90
N SER A 48 6.85 0.52 21.92
CA SER A 48 6.17 -0.76 22.14
C SER A 48 6.48 -1.74 21.02
N PHE A 49 6.60 -3.01 21.40
CA PHE A 49 6.59 -4.12 20.47
C PHE A 49 5.20 -4.30 19.88
N LEU A 50 5.14 -4.63 18.59
CA LEU A 50 3.90 -4.94 17.90
C LEU A 50 3.75 -6.45 17.69
N PRO A 51 2.75 -7.10 18.29
CA PRO A 51 2.46 -8.49 17.99
C PRO A 51 1.97 -8.63 16.54
N VAL A 52 2.07 -9.85 15.99
CA VAL A 52 1.73 -10.13 14.58
C VAL A 52 0.32 -9.63 14.19
N LYS A 53 -0.65 -9.69 15.10
CA LYS A 53 -2.04 -9.23 14.88
C LYS A 53 -2.18 -7.71 14.69
N ASP A 54 -1.33 -6.92 15.34
CA ASP A 54 -1.45 -5.44 15.38
C ASP A 54 -0.41 -4.74 14.49
N SER A 55 0.35 -5.54 13.74
CA SER A 55 1.51 -5.09 12.99
C SER A 55 1.21 -4.59 11.58
N ASP A 56 0.01 -4.82 11.05
CA ASP A 56 -0.37 -4.27 9.75
C ASP A 56 -0.37 -2.74 9.80
N THR A 57 0.41 -2.14 8.90
CA THR A 57 0.63 -0.71 8.85
C THR A 57 0.46 -0.24 7.42
N VAL A 58 -0.45 0.71 7.22
CA VAL A 58 -0.57 1.43 5.94
C VAL A 58 0.59 2.41 5.84
N ILE A 59 1.37 2.29 4.77
CA ILE A 59 2.56 3.09 4.56
C ILE A 59 2.43 3.88 3.26
N PRO A 60 2.84 5.17 3.22
CA PRO A 60 3.04 5.86 1.96
C PRO A 60 4.22 5.20 1.21
N VAL A 61 4.15 5.19 -0.11
CA VAL A 61 5.20 4.62 -0.98
C VAL A 61 5.42 5.49 -2.21
N THR A 62 6.65 5.47 -2.72
CA THR A 62 6.97 5.80 -4.11
C THR A 62 6.98 4.53 -4.96
N GLU A 63 6.87 4.67 -6.29
CA GLU A 63 7.06 3.57 -7.25
C GLU A 63 8.37 2.78 -7.03
N GLU A 64 9.47 3.48 -6.79
CA GLU A 64 10.77 2.87 -6.48
C GLU A 64 10.72 2.09 -5.16
N SER A 65 10.23 2.72 -4.07
CA SER A 65 10.19 2.06 -2.76
C SER A 65 9.26 0.84 -2.73
N ALA A 66 8.14 0.88 -3.47
CA ALA A 66 7.17 -0.22 -3.56
C ALA A 66 7.71 -1.42 -4.35
N SER A 67 8.66 -1.18 -5.26
CA SER A 67 9.29 -2.18 -6.12
C SER A 67 10.73 -2.52 -5.71
N ARG A 68 11.18 -1.98 -4.57
CA ARG A 68 12.57 -2.09 -4.07
C ARG A 68 13.03 -3.54 -4.02
N SER A 69 14.07 -3.85 -4.81
CA SER A 69 14.82 -5.10 -4.79
C SER A 69 16.28 -4.90 -4.35
N SER A 70 16.89 -3.77 -4.74
CA SER A 70 18.23 -3.34 -4.39
C SER A 70 18.34 -1.81 -4.38
N GLY A 71 19.39 -1.28 -3.76
CA GLY A 71 19.67 0.15 -3.67
C GLY A 71 18.87 0.90 -2.60
N ALA A 72 19.25 2.15 -2.36
CA ALA A 72 18.58 3.04 -1.42
C ALA A 72 17.29 3.60 -2.05
N ALA A 73 16.14 3.04 -1.69
CA ALA A 73 14.82 3.55 -2.09
C ALA A 73 13.90 3.60 -0.86
N PRO A 74 14.06 4.60 0.03
CA PRO A 74 13.33 4.67 1.29
C PRO A 74 11.82 4.81 1.07
N HIS A 75 11.05 4.18 1.94
CA HIS A 75 9.64 4.52 2.13
C HIS A 75 9.53 5.91 2.78
N PRO A 76 8.57 6.75 2.35
CA PRO A 76 8.45 8.14 2.77
C PRO A 76 8.29 8.42 4.27
N LEU A 77 7.71 7.50 5.04
CA LEU A 77 7.32 7.78 6.44
C LEU A 77 7.77 6.72 7.45
N PHE A 78 7.52 5.45 7.12
CA PHE A 78 7.87 4.31 7.95
C PHE A 78 8.76 3.39 7.13
N ASP A 79 9.90 2.97 7.68
CA ASP A 79 10.80 2.04 7.01
C ASP A 79 11.56 1.18 8.04
N LYS A 80 12.46 0.35 7.53
CA LYS A 80 13.47 -0.34 8.32
C LYS A 80 14.39 0.66 9.00
N ILE A 81 14.86 0.29 10.19
CA ILE A 81 15.74 1.14 11.01
C ILE A 81 17.01 1.58 10.29
N LYS A 82 17.53 0.78 9.35
CA LYS A 82 18.64 1.18 8.47
C LYS A 82 18.41 2.51 7.72
N TYR A 83 17.17 2.85 7.37
CA TYR A 83 16.82 4.13 6.74
C TYR A 83 16.54 5.22 7.77
N LEU A 84 16.02 4.86 8.94
CA LEU A 84 15.54 5.82 9.94
C LEU A 84 16.65 6.35 10.86
N ALA A 85 17.62 5.50 11.21
CA ALA A 85 18.61 5.79 12.24
C ALA A 85 19.92 6.34 11.67
N GLY A 86 20.31 7.55 12.08
CA GLY A 86 21.65 8.10 11.80
C GLY A 86 22.77 7.48 12.63
N ASP A 87 22.45 6.83 13.75
CA ASP A 87 23.36 6.09 14.63
C ASP A 87 23.47 4.58 14.27
N TYR A 88 22.95 4.16 13.12
CA TYR A 88 22.90 2.74 12.73
C TYR A 88 24.29 2.08 12.62
N GLU A 89 25.25 2.73 11.96
CA GLU A 89 26.60 2.17 11.79
C GLU A 89 27.29 1.94 13.14
N LEU A 90 27.07 2.82 14.12
CA LEU A 90 27.65 2.72 15.47
C LEU A 90 27.23 1.42 16.17
N TYR A 91 25.97 1.01 16.00
CA TYR A 91 25.39 -0.15 16.70
C TYR A 91 25.32 -1.42 15.84
N THR A 92 25.74 -1.38 14.58
CA THR A 92 25.68 -2.56 13.70
C THR A 92 27.00 -2.87 12.99
N GLY A 93 27.92 -1.91 12.92
CA GLY A 93 29.12 -1.98 12.08
C GLY A 93 28.84 -1.96 10.58
N GLU A 94 27.59 -1.75 10.15
CA GLU A 94 27.17 -1.71 8.76
C GLU A 94 26.87 -0.27 8.33
N ARG A 95 27.52 0.19 7.25
CA ARG A 95 27.26 1.53 6.71
C ARG A 95 25.82 1.68 6.21
N ASN A 96 25.19 2.79 6.56
CA ASN A 96 23.84 3.15 6.08
C ASN A 96 23.71 4.61 5.63
N GLU A 97 24.80 5.36 5.57
CA GLU A 97 24.85 6.79 5.23
C GLU A 97 23.98 7.15 4.01
N GLU A 98 24.16 6.45 2.87
CA GLU A 98 23.34 6.66 1.66
C GLU A 98 21.84 6.43 1.89
N HIS A 99 21.49 5.42 2.69
CA HIS A 99 20.10 5.04 2.94
C HIS A 99 19.42 6.07 3.83
N HIS A 100 20.08 6.46 4.92
CA HIS A 100 19.58 7.44 5.87
C HIS A 100 19.54 8.85 5.28
N GLN A 101 20.58 9.26 4.55
CA GLN A 101 20.60 10.54 3.87
C GLN A 101 19.44 10.68 2.88
N LYS A 102 19.22 9.68 2.01
CA LYS A 102 18.10 9.72 1.05
C LYS A 102 16.74 9.73 1.75
N TYR A 103 16.61 9.03 2.88
CA TYR A 103 15.39 9.06 3.69
C TYR A 103 15.14 10.48 4.25
N MET A 104 16.14 11.07 4.90
CA MET A 104 16.03 12.40 5.51
C MET A 104 15.80 13.50 4.47
N GLU A 105 16.42 13.41 3.30
CA GLU A 105 16.18 14.33 2.18
C GLU A 105 14.73 14.23 1.67
N ASN A 106 14.20 13.01 1.53
CA ASN A 106 12.82 12.81 1.09
C ASN A 106 11.81 13.29 2.13
N LEU A 107 12.05 13.02 3.42
CA LEU A 107 11.20 13.48 4.52
C LEU A 107 11.21 15.01 4.59
N LYS A 108 12.38 15.65 4.44
CA LYS A 108 12.52 17.11 4.41
C LYS A 108 11.70 17.74 3.29
N LYS A 109 11.75 17.19 2.06
CA LYS A 109 10.97 17.69 0.92
C LYS A 109 9.46 17.62 1.18
N TRP A 110 9.00 16.61 1.90
CA TRP A 110 7.59 16.50 2.25
C TRP A 110 7.17 17.53 3.33
N CYS A 111 8.09 17.96 4.19
CA CYS A 111 7.86 19.07 5.13
C CYS A 111 7.72 20.45 4.45
N ASP A 112 7.93 20.58 3.14
CA ASP A 112 7.87 21.89 2.47
C ASP A 112 6.48 22.54 2.61
N PRO A 113 6.38 23.88 2.69
CA PRO A 113 5.14 24.59 3.09
C PRO A 113 3.89 24.33 2.23
N GLY A 114 4.04 23.78 1.02
CA GLY A 114 2.92 23.39 0.16
C GLY A 114 2.19 22.13 0.64
N TYR A 115 2.85 21.29 1.43
CA TYR A 115 2.34 20.00 1.90
C TYR A 115 2.63 19.76 3.39
N GLY A 116 3.27 20.71 4.08
CA GLY A 116 3.70 20.56 5.47
C GLY A 116 2.57 20.18 6.42
N ASP A 117 2.75 19.06 7.12
CA ASP A 117 1.97 18.65 8.28
C ASP A 117 2.91 18.64 9.49
N TYR A 118 2.52 19.31 10.57
CA TYR A 118 3.35 19.45 11.77
C TYR A 118 3.84 18.09 12.32
N LYS A 119 3.07 17.01 12.12
CA LYS A 119 3.43 15.67 12.58
C LYS A 119 4.68 15.15 11.86
N ILE A 120 4.81 15.46 10.56
CA ILE A 120 5.99 15.11 9.77
C ILE A 120 7.18 15.97 10.18
N GLU A 121 6.96 17.25 10.47
CA GLU A 121 8.02 18.14 10.98
C GLU A 121 8.57 17.67 12.33
N VAL A 122 7.69 17.21 13.23
CA VAL A 122 8.06 16.65 14.52
C VAL A 122 8.90 15.40 14.35
N LEU A 123 8.46 14.47 13.48
CA LEU A 123 9.23 13.26 13.17
C LEU A 123 10.59 13.61 12.55
N TYR A 124 10.62 14.55 11.62
CA TYR A 124 11.84 15.01 10.98
C TYR A 124 12.84 15.55 12.01
N LYS A 125 12.40 16.44 12.90
CA LYS A 125 13.24 17.01 13.97
C LYS A 125 13.80 15.93 14.89
N TYR A 126 12.98 14.96 15.30
CA TYR A 126 13.43 13.85 16.13
C TYR A 126 14.51 13.01 15.43
N LEU A 127 14.28 12.63 14.17
CA LEU A 127 15.25 11.81 13.43
C LEU A 127 16.55 12.54 13.09
N GLN A 128 16.53 13.88 12.99
CA GLN A 128 17.74 14.69 12.83
C GLN A 128 18.71 14.60 14.02
N GLU A 129 18.23 14.22 15.21
CA GLU A 129 19.08 14.04 16.39
C GLU A 129 19.98 12.80 16.29
N ASN A 130 19.74 11.90 15.32
CA ASN A 130 20.56 10.72 15.06
C ASN A 130 20.81 9.84 16.29
N ARG A 131 19.76 9.61 17.09
CA ARG A 131 19.82 8.87 18.36
C ARG A 131 18.74 7.81 18.52
N LEU A 132 18.12 7.39 17.41
CA LEU A 132 16.98 6.48 17.45
C LEU A 132 17.36 5.13 18.07
N ILE A 133 18.49 4.54 17.67
CA ILE A 133 18.91 3.24 18.22
C ILE A 133 19.30 3.41 19.69
N HIS A 134 20.02 4.48 20.01
CA HIS A 134 20.36 4.82 21.38
C HIS A 134 19.12 4.88 22.29
N ASP A 135 18.06 5.61 21.88
CA ASP A 135 16.82 5.72 22.65
C ASP A 135 16.10 4.37 22.81
N LEU A 136 16.17 3.50 21.80
CA LEU A 136 15.61 2.14 21.86
C LEU A 136 16.38 1.25 22.85
N ILE A 137 17.70 1.42 22.97
CA ILE A 137 18.54 0.71 23.95
C ILE A 137 18.25 1.22 25.36
N GLU A 138 18.23 2.53 25.58
CA GLU A 138 17.94 3.13 26.91
C GLU A 138 16.58 2.68 27.46
N ARG A 139 15.63 2.40 26.57
CA ARG A 139 14.27 1.93 26.92
C ARG A 139 14.17 0.41 27.04
N GLY A 140 15.27 -0.33 26.88
CA GLY A 140 15.29 -1.79 26.97
C GLY A 140 14.54 -2.49 25.83
N ILE A 141 14.36 -1.83 24.69
CA ILE A 141 13.74 -2.45 23.50
C ILE A 141 14.80 -3.22 22.73
N PHE A 142 15.96 -2.60 22.50
CA PHE A 142 17.09 -3.22 21.82
C PHE A 142 18.12 -3.77 22.79
N SER A 143 18.75 -4.88 22.40
CA SER A 143 19.83 -5.52 23.16
C SER A 143 21.13 -5.48 22.37
N LEU A 144 22.23 -5.27 23.07
CA LEU A 144 23.59 -5.30 22.52
C LEU A 144 24.32 -6.59 22.90
N ASP A 145 25.22 -7.04 22.02
CA ASP A 145 26.17 -8.11 22.28
C ASP A 145 27.42 -7.60 23.06
N GLU A 146 28.35 -8.51 23.33
CA GLU A 146 29.62 -8.20 24.00
C GLU A 146 30.48 -7.17 23.24
N LYS A 147 30.24 -6.99 21.94
CA LYS A 147 30.94 -6.03 21.08
C LYS A 147 30.21 -4.71 20.93
N GLN A 148 29.14 -4.47 21.71
CA GLN A 148 28.29 -3.28 21.63
C GLN A 148 27.52 -3.16 20.30
N HIS A 149 27.23 -4.27 19.63
CA HIS A 149 26.38 -4.30 18.43
C HIS A 149 25.02 -4.95 18.70
N LEU A 150 24.00 -4.60 17.91
CA LEU A 150 22.66 -5.16 18.03
C LEU A 150 22.67 -6.68 17.89
N THR A 151 22.06 -7.37 18.85
CA THR A 151 21.86 -8.81 18.76
C THR A 151 20.79 -9.14 17.70
N LYS A 152 20.84 -10.37 17.16
CA LYS A 152 19.82 -10.82 16.19
C LYS A 152 18.46 -11.06 16.85
N LYS A 153 18.44 -11.57 18.08
CA LYS A 153 17.21 -11.97 18.77
C LYS A 153 16.58 -10.81 19.52
N TRP A 154 15.26 -10.85 19.64
CA TRP A 154 14.49 -9.93 20.48
C TRP A 154 14.41 -10.49 21.91
N GLU A 155 15.39 -10.18 22.75
CA GLU A 155 15.47 -10.73 24.11
C GLU A 155 14.43 -10.13 25.06
N ASN A 156 14.06 -8.86 24.83
CA ASN A 156 13.15 -8.11 25.69
C ASN A 156 11.69 -8.17 25.21
N ALA A 157 11.40 -8.93 24.15
CA ALA A 157 10.04 -9.11 23.65
C ALA A 157 9.32 -10.22 24.41
N SER A 158 8.26 -9.88 25.14
CA SER A 158 7.41 -10.85 25.84
C SER A 158 6.44 -11.59 24.93
N GLU A 159 6.14 -11.02 23.75
CA GLU A 159 5.19 -11.56 22.79
C GLU A 159 5.88 -12.02 21.49
N LYS A 160 5.21 -12.91 20.75
CA LYS A 160 5.70 -13.38 19.46
C LYS A 160 5.61 -12.25 18.42
N LEU A 161 6.77 -11.75 18.01
CA LEU A 161 6.91 -10.75 16.96
C LEU A 161 6.88 -11.39 15.57
N ILE A 162 6.80 -10.52 14.56
CA ILE A 162 7.12 -10.88 13.18
C ILE A 162 8.58 -11.33 13.11
N VAL A 163 8.86 -12.29 12.22
CA VAL A 163 10.23 -12.75 11.97
C VAL A 163 11.07 -11.60 11.42
N GLY A 164 12.20 -11.32 12.09
CA GLY A 164 13.17 -10.32 11.68
C GLY A 164 14.21 -10.09 12.77
N ASP A 165 15.39 -9.62 12.38
CA ASP A 165 16.46 -9.23 13.31
C ASP A 165 16.25 -7.77 13.78
N GLN A 166 16.83 -7.37 14.92
CA GLN A 166 16.74 -5.98 15.42
C GLN A 166 17.23 -4.95 14.40
N LYS A 167 18.31 -5.26 13.67
CA LYS A 167 18.87 -4.39 12.62
C LYS A 167 17.97 -4.24 11.38
N ASP A 168 16.98 -5.11 11.23
CA ASP A 168 16.00 -5.10 10.14
C ASP A 168 14.61 -4.62 10.59
N ALA A 169 14.50 -4.15 11.84
CA ALA A 169 13.25 -3.73 12.44
C ALA A 169 12.56 -2.64 11.61
N PHE A 170 11.30 -2.89 11.23
CA PHE A 170 10.44 -1.90 10.59
C PHE A 170 9.69 -1.11 11.68
N ILE A 171 9.81 0.21 11.69
CA ILE A 171 9.30 1.06 12.77
C ILE A 171 8.19 1.95 12.22
N ARG A 172 7.06 2.02 12.93
CA ARG A 172 5.99 3.00 12.70
C ARG A 172 5.98 4.04 13.81
N PHE A 173 5.46 5.22 13.50
CA PHE A 173 5.43 6.35 14.44
C PHE A 173 4.01 6.79 14.75
N GLN A 174 3.79 7.15 16.01
CA GLN A 174 2.66 7.93 16.48
C GLN A 174 3.20 9.31 16.89
N VAL A 175 2.49 10.39 16.54
CA VAL A 175 2.89 11.75 16.93
C VAL A 175 1.71 12.45 17.59
N ASP A 176 1.92 13.01 18.77
CA ASP A 176 0.89 13.76 19.51
C ASP A 176 -0.42 12.97 19.68
N ALA A 177 -0.28 11.69 20.09
CA ALA A 177 -1.37 10.71 20.19
C ALA A 177 -2.14 10.42 18.88
N VAL A 178 -1.61 10.81 17.72
CA VAL A 178 -2.16 10.50 16.40
C VAL A 178 -1.38 9.36 15.74
N ASN A 179 -2.08 8.27 15.45
CA ASN A 179 -1.55 7.14 14.69
C ASN A 179 -1.35 7.56 13.23
N LEU A 180 -0.10 7.79 12.81
CA LEU A 180 0.17 8.33 11.49
C LEU A 180 -0.24 7.39 10.33
N TRP A 181 -0.35 6.07 10.58
CA TRP A 181 -0.81 5.09 9.59
C TRP A 181 -2.34 5.06 9.41
N GLU A 182 -3.09 5.64 10.35
CA GLU A 182 -4.56 5.74 10.33
C GLU A 182 -5.05 7.15 9.97
N ASP A 183 -4.16 8.15 9.95
CA ASP A 183 -4.51 9.54 9.63
C ASP A 183 -4.83 9.69 8.14
N THR A 184 -6.12 9.65 7.82
CA THR A 184 -6.63 9.78 6.45
C THR A 184 -6.29 11.12 5.80
N LYS A 185 -6.15 12.20 6.58
CA LYS A 185 -5.74 13.52 6.07
C LYS A 185 -4.27 13.52 5.68
N LEU A 186 -3.42 12.90 6.50
CA LEU A 186 -2.01 12.74 6.18
C LEU A 186 -1.81 11.87 4.93
N GLN A 187 -2.61 10.82 4.77
CA GLN A 187 -2.59 10.00 3.56
C GLN A 187 -2.98 10.81 2.31
N GLU A 188 -4.05 11.62 2.37
CA GLU A 188 -4.43 12.50 1.24
C GLU A 188 -3.35 13.55 0.95
N ASN A 189 -2.79 14.15 1.99
CA ASN A 189 -1.69 15.09 1.86
C ASN A 189 -0.48 14.47 1.12
N TYR A 190 -0.10 13.24 1.49
CA TYR A 190 0.96 12.52 0.80
C TYR A 190 0.63 12.24 -0.66
N ILE A 191 -0.62 11.89 -0.98
CA ILE A 191 -1.08 11.67 -2.37
C ILE A 191 -0.88 12.95 -3.19
N HIS A 192 -1.33 14.10 -2.67
CA HIS A 192 -1.15 15.38 -3.35
C HIS A 192 0.33 15.74 -3.55
N TYR A 193 1.15 15.59 -2.50
CA TYR A 193 2.59 15.77 -2.59
C TYR A 193 3.22 14.88 -3.66
N TYR A 194 2.93 13.57 -3.61
CA TYR A 194 3.54 12.60 -4.49
C TYR A 194 3.16 12.81 -5.96
N LEU A 195 1.87 13.09 -6.24
CA LEU A 195 1.39 13.39 -7.59
C LEU A 195 1.90 14.74 -8.11
N GLY A 196 2.12 15.72 -7.22
CA GLY A 196 2.66 17.03 -7.55
C GLY A 196 4.16 17.04 -7.93
N ASN A 197 4.91 15.99 -7.57
CA ASN A 197 6.36 15.90 -7.84
C ASN A 197 6.74 15.52 -9.28
N GLY A 198 5.92 15.91 -10.25
CA GLY A 198 6.17 15.70 -11.68
C GLY A 198 5.98 14.24 -12.12
N GLY A 199 6.68 13.88 -13.20
CA GLY A 199 6.52 12.61 -13.91
C GLY A 199 6.20 12.85 -15.39
N GLU A 200 6.39 11.82 -16.21
CA GLU A 200 6.04 11.89 -17.63
C GLU A 200 4.51 11.90 -17.78
N ILE A 201 3.97 12.86 -18.53
CA ILE A 201 2.54 12.92 -18.88
C ILE A 201 2.37 12.24 -20.24
N GLY A 202 1.39 11.36 -20.35
CA GLY A 202 1.04 10.73 -21.60
C GLY A 202 -0.36 10.13 -21.58
N PHE A 203 -0.83 9.70 -22.76
CA PHE A 203 -2.14 9.09 -22.90
C PHE A 203 -2.25 7.78 -22.12
N CYS A 204 -3.19 7.68 -21.19
CA CYS A 204 -3.50 6.45 -20.48
C CYS A 204 -4.55 5.62 -21.22
N GLN A 205 -4.18 4.40 -21.61
CA GLN A 205 -5.08 3.47 -22.32
C GLN A 205 -6.25 2.93 -21.49
N VAL A 206 -6.24 3.12 -20.16
CA VAL A 206 -7.32 2.70 -19.24
C VAL A 206 -8.33 3.83 -19.04
N THR A 207 -7.86 5.06 -18.86
CA THR A 207 -8.73 6.22 -18.59
C THR A 207 -9.14 6.96 -19.86
N GLY A 208 -8.35 6.87 -20.93
CA GLY A 208 -8.54 7.62 -22.16
C GLY A 208 -8.13 9.09 -22.05
N ARG A 209 -7.28 9.45 -21.08
CA ARG A 209 -6.86 10.83 -20.77
C ARG A 209 -5.35 10.96 -20.72
N GLU A 210 -4.85 12.19 -20.91
CA GLU A 210 -3.44 12.56 -20.66
C GLU A 210 -3.21 12.68 -19.15
N GLU A 211 -2.40 11.79 -18.60
CA GLU A 211 -2.18 11.65 -17.16
C GLU A 211 -0.71 11.26 -16.89
N ARG A 212 -0.24 11.40 -15.64
CA ARG A 212 1.10 10.95 -15.26
C ARG A 212 1.23 9.44 -15.47
N LEU A 213 2.19 9.02 -16.29
CA LEU A 213 2.46 7.63 -16.61
C LEU A 213 3.06 6.87 -15.41
N CYS A 214 2.67 5.61 -15.28
CA CYS A 214 3.25 4.66 -14.33
C CYS A 214 4.52 4.06 -14.93
N VAL A 215 5.62 4.09 -14.17
CA VAL A 215 6.88 3.44 -14.55
C VAL A 215 6.95 2.03 -13.96
N ASN A 216 6.54 1.86 -12.70
CA ASN A 216 6.58 0.59 -11.98
C ASN A 216 5.20 0.20 -11.45
N HIS A 217 4.60 -0.80 -12.09
CA HIS A 217 3.32 -1.35 -11.64
C HIS A 217 3.45 -2.10 -10.29
N PRO A 218 2.42 -2.02 -9.42
CA PRO A 218 2.38 -2.74 -8.15
C PRO A 218 2.52 -4.26 -8.27
N SER A 219 3.09 -4.86 -7.22
CA SER A 219 3.11 -6.32 -7.00
C SER A 219 2.23 -6.68 -5.79
N LYS A 220 2.38 -7.89 -5.23
CA LYS A 220 1.67 -8.39 -4.05
C LYS A 220 0.16 -8.52 -4.26
N ILE A 221 -0.25 -8.99 -5.44
CA ILE A 221 -1.68 -9.08 -5.81
C ILE A 221 -2.38 -10.18 -5.01
N ARG A 222 -1.76 -11.37 -4.93
CA ARG A 222 -2.37 -12.53 -4.26
C ARG A 222 -2.09 -12.58 -2.76
N ASN A 223 -0.90 -12.13 -2.34
CA ASN A 223 -0.47 -12.05 -0.94
C ASN A 223 0.78 -11.16 -0.82
N SER A 224 1.21 -10.88 0.42
CA SER A 224 2.34 -10.00 0.73
C SER A 224 3.72 -10.49 0.23
N GLY A 225 3.87 -11.81 0.03
CA GLY A 225 5.08 -12.43 -0.52
C GLY A 225 5.10 -12.50 -2.05
N ASP A 226 3.97 -12.27 -2.71
CA ASP A 226 3.83 -12.38 -4.16
C ASP A 226 4.54 -11.23 -4.89
N LYS A 227 5.54 -11.58 -5.70
CA LYS A 227 6.31 -10.61 -6.50
C LYS A 227 5.88 -10.56 -7.97
N ALA A 228 4.92 -11.40 -8.36
CA ALA A 228 4.35 -11.32 -9.70
C ALA A 228 3.64 -9.96 -9.89
N LYS A 229 3.75 -9.42 -11.10
CA LYS A 229 3.07 -8.19 -11.52
C LYS A 229 2.11 -8.53 -12.65
N MET A 230 0.95 -7.87 -12.67
CA MET A 230 0.01 -7.97 -13.79
C MET A 230 0.62 -7.40 -15.08
N ILE A 231 1.39 -6.33 -14.95
CA ILE A 231 2.07 -5.65 -16.04
C ILE A 231 3.54 -5.50 -15.61
N SER A 232 4.46 -5.96 -16.46
CA SER A 232 5.88 -5.78 -16.24
C SER A 232 6.60 -5.59 -17.57
N SER A 233 7.51 -4.62 -17.60
CA SER A 233 8.32 -4.29 -18.77
C SER A 233 9.74 -3.87 -18.38
N ASN A 234 10.18 -4.31 -17.21
CA ASN A 234 11.52 -4.02 -16.67
C ASN A 234 12.63 -4.88 -17.30
N ASP A 235 12.30 -5.75 -18.26
CA ASP A 235 13.26 -6.55 -19.00
C ASP A 235 13.75 -5.80 -20.23
N LYS A 236 14.93 -5.18 -20.10
CA LYS A 236 15.64 -4.52 -21.22
C LYS A 236 16.48 -5.49 -22.04
N THR A 237 16.63 -6.73 -21.59
CA THR A 237 17.57 -7.71 -22.15
C THR A 237 16.91 -8.68 -23.12
N ASN A 238 15.70 -9.14 -22.84
CA ASN A 238 14.97 -10.10 -23.67
C ASN A 238 13.87 -9.42 -24.50
N PHE A 239 12.97 -10.24 -25.05
CA PHE A 239 11.98 -9.85 -26.05
C PHE A 239 10.59 -9.53 -25.47
N THR A 240 10.51 -9.00 -24.24
CA THR A 240 9.23 -8.63 -23.61
C THR A 240 8.43 -7.62 -24.44
N TYR A 241 9.13 -6.66 -25.05
CA TYR A 241 8.59 -5.71 -26.04
C TYR A 241 9.53 -5.53 -27.24
N ARG A 242 10.83 -5.77 -27.02
CA ARG A 242 11.88 -5.69 -28.05
C ARG A 242 11.62 -6.69 -29.17
N GLY A 243 11.84 -6.27 -30.41
CA GLY A 243 11.56 -7.05 -31.63
C GLY A 243 10.23 -6.68 -32.30
N ARG A 244 9.30 -6.06 -31.56
CA ARG A 244 8.10 -5.39 -32.11
C ARG A 244 8.10 -3.89 -31.86
N PHE A 245 8.59 -3.48 -30.69
CA PHE A 245 8.67 -2.09 -30.26
C PHE A 245 10.12 -1.73 -29.89
N HIS A 246 10.48 -0.47 -30.11
CA HIS A 246 11.77 0.09 -29.70
C HIS A 246 11.76 0.42 -28.21
N ASP A 247 10.65 0.97 -27.71
CA ASP A 247 10.46 1.36 -26.32
C ASP A 247 9.19 0.74 -25.71
N VAL A 248 9.15 0.65 -24.37
CA VAL A 248 7.99 0.14 -23.63
C VAL A 248 6.75 1.00 -23.89
N GLY A 249 6.90 2.32 -23.95
CA GLY A 249 5.81 3.26 -24.15
C GLY A 249 5.09 3.10 -25.49
N GLU A 250 5.74 2.49 -26.49
CA GLU A 250 5.10 2.15 -27.76
C GLU A 250 4.19 0.91 -27.64
N ALA A 251 4.48 0.02 -26.68
CA ALA A 251 3.70 -1.18 -26.44
C ALA A 251 2.45 -0.88 -25.60
N TYR A 252 2.62 -0.11 -24.52
CA TYR A 252 1.52 0.30 -23.65
C TYR A 252 1.84 1.55 -22.83
N THR A 253 0.79 2.28 -22.47
CA THR A 253 0.86 3.43 -21.56
C THR A 253 -0.32 3.40 -20.59
N ILE A 254 -0.04 3.45 -19.30
CA ILE A 254 -1.04 3.43 -18.23
C ILE A 254 -0.63 4.46 -17.19
N SER A 255 -1.59 5.28 -16.73
CA SER A 255 -1.30 6.27 -15.71
C SER A 255 -1.00 5.64 -14.36
N TYR A 256 -0.23 6.34 -13.55
CA TYR A 256 0.09 5.96 -12.18
C TYR A 256 -1.18 5.68 -11.38
N GLU A 257 -2.14 6.61 -11.41
CA GLU A 257 -3.42 6.46 -10.71
C GLU A 257 -4.19 5.25 -11.21
N ALA A 258 -4.35 5.09 -12.53
CA ALA A 258 -5.08 3.95 -13.07
C ALA A 258 -4.43 2.63 -12.67
N SER A 259 -3.11 2.55 -12.73
CA SER A 259 -2.34 1.41 -12.27
C SER A 259 -2.60 1.11 -10.79
N GLN A 260 -2.44 2.08 -9.89
CA GLN A 260 -2.66 1.90 -8.46
C GLN A 260 -4.11 1.47 -8.14
N LYS A 261 -5.11 2.15 -8.71
CA LYS A 261 -6.53 1.87 -8.51
C LYS A 261 -6.88 0.45 -8.94
N VAL A 262 -6.45 0.04 -10.13
CA VAL A 262 -6.67 -1.32 -10.67
C VAL A 262 -6.09 -2.40 -9.74
N HIS A 263 -4.85 -2.21 -9.28
CA HIS A 263 -4.19 -3.21 -8.43
C HIS A 263 -4.81 -3.26 -7.02
N ASN A 264 -5.15 -2.10 -6.44
CA ASN A 264 -5.75 -2.03 -5.12
C ASN A 264 -7.18 -2.60 -5.10
N ALA A 265 -7.99 -2.33 -6.13
CA ALA A 265 -9.30 -2.95 -6.27
C ALA A 265 -9.20 -4.47 -6.39
N LEU A 266 -8.26 -4.98 -7.21
CA LEU A 266 -8.09 -6.43 -7.36
C LEU A 266 -7.65 -7.10 -6.07
N LYS A 267 -6.70 -6.52 -5.33
CA LYS A 267 -6.28 -7.02 -4.00
C LYS A 267 -7.45 -7.06 -3.03
N TRP A 268 -8.24 -5.98 -2.97
CA TRP A 268 -9.40 -5.87 -2.11
C TRP A 268 -10.45 -6.95 -2.43
N LEU A 269 -10.70 -7.21 -3.72
CA LEU A 269 -11.60 -8.25 -4.18
C LEU A 269 -11.08 -9.66 -3.85
N ILE A 270 -9.80 -9.94 -4.09
CA ILE A 270 -9.21 -11.25 -3.78
C ILE A 270 -9.29 -11.55 -2.28
N GLU A 271 -8.98 -10.57 -1.42
CA GLU A 271 -9.03 -10.74 0.03
C GLU A 271 -10.43 -11.09 0.55
N ARG A 272 -11.49 -10.57 -0.09
CA ARG A 272 -12.88 -10.70 0.40
C ARG A 272 -13.66 -11.84 -0.24
N GLN A 273 -13.42 -12.10 -1.52
CA GLN A 273 -14.24 -12.99 -2.33
C GLN A 273 -13.40 -13.81 -3.33
N GLY A 274 -12.07 -13.82 -3.18
CA GLY A 274 -11.19 -14.70 -3.93
C GLY A 274 -11.40 -16.17 -3.53
N VAL A 275 -11.43 -17.04 -4.53
CA VAL A 275 -11.47 -18.50 -4.35
C VAL A 275 -10.17 -19.09 -4.90
N LYS A 276 -9.40 -19.71 -4.02
CA LYS A 276 -8.15 -20.35 -4.37
C LYS A 276 -8.35 -21.80 -4.83
N VAL A 277 -7.85 -22.12 -6.03
CA VAL A 277 -7.82 -23.50 -6.55
C VAL A 277 -6.41 -23.81 -7.03
N GLY A 278 -5.67 -24.57 -6.22
CA GLY A 278 -4.23 -24.77 -6.41
C GLY A 278 -3.48 -23.43 -6.29
N ASP A 279 -2.73 -23.06 -7.33
CA ASP A 279 -1.95 -21.80 -7.39
C ASP A 279 -2.71 -20.63 -8.04
N LYS A 280 -3.98 -20.83 -8.41
CA LYS A 280 -4.82 -19.85 -9.08
C LYS A 280 -5.79 -19.22 -8.08
N GLU A 281 -5.93 -17.89 -8.19
CA GLU A 281 -6.99 -17.14 -7.52
C GLU A 281 -8.08 -16.83 -8.55
N PHE A 282 -9.32 -17.15 -8.22
CA PHE A 282 -10.49 -16.81 -9.03
C PHE A 282 -11.32 -15.78 -8.31
N VAL A 283 -11.76 -14.76 -9.04
CA VAL A 283 -12.61 -13.71 -8.49
C VAL A 283 -13.72 -13.37 -9.48
N LEU A 284 -14.95 -13.28 -8.97
CA LEU A 284 -16.14 -12.88 -9.71
C LEU A 284 -16.73 -11.70 -8.95
N TRP A 285 -16.96 -10.57 -9.62
CA TRP A 285 -17.48 -9.36 -9.00
C TRP A 285 -18.32 -8.56 -9.99
N GLY A 286 -19.16 -7.67 -9.46
CA GLY A 286 -19.81 -6.61 -10.22
C GLY A 286 -19.15 -5.25 -9.92
N VAL A 287 -19.14 -4.36 -10.92
CA VAL A 287 -18.44 -3.06 -10.84
C VAL A 287 -19.04 -2.12 -9.79
N LYS A 288 -20.33 -2.22 -9.51
CA LYS A 288 -21.08 -1.36 -8.57
C LYS A 288 -21.44 -2.11 -7.28
N SER A 289 -20.62 -3.08 -6.88
CA SER A 289 -20.88 -3.93 -5.71
C SER A 289 -22.19 -4.73 -5.83
N GLU A 290 -22.55 -5.14 -7.05
CA GLU A 290 -23.69 -6.00 -7.27
C GLU A 290 -23.52 -7.34 -6.53
N ASN A 291 -24.64 -7.88 -6.05
CA ASN A 291 -24.63 -9.21 -5.44
C ASN A 291 -24.41 -10.25 -6.53
N VAL A 292 -23.24 -10.88 -6.54
CA VAL A 292 -22.85 -11.91 -7.49
C VAL A 292 -22.95 -13.30 -6.85
N PRO A 293 -23.30 -14.35 -7.63
CA PRO A 293 -23.29 -15.71 -7.10
C PRO A 293 -21.88 -16.14 -6.68
N SER A 294 -21.80 -17.15 -5.82
CA SER A 294 -20.51 -17.78 -5.51
C SER A 294 -19.89 -18.36 -6.79
N ILE A 295 -18.57 -18.27 -6.93
CA ILE A 295 -17.83 -18.87 -8.05
C ILE A 295 -17.99 -20.40 -8.09
N LEU A 296 -18.26 -21.00 -6.94
CA LEU A 296 -18.45 -22.46 -6.80
C LEU A 296 -19.93 -22.85 -6.90
N GLU A 297 -20.83 -21.90 -7.12
CA GLU A 297 -22.26 -22.17 -7.25
C GLU A 297 -22.52 -22.94 -8.56
N SER A 298 -23.29 -24.02 -8.47
CA SER A 298 -23.70 -24.76 -9.66
C SER A 298 -24.68 -23.94 -10.50
N THR A 299 -24.77 -24.25 -11.79
CA THR A 299 -25.77 -23.63 -12.68
C THR A 299 -27.19 -23.75 -12.13
N GLU A 300 -27.53 -24.88 -11.50
CA GLU A 300 -28.82 -25.09 -10.83
C GLU A 300 -28.99 -24.20 -9.60
N GLY A 301 -27.94 -24.03 -8.79
CA GLY A 301 -27.93 -23.13 -7.62
C GLY A 301 -28.13 -21.66 -8.03
N VAL A 302 -27.50 -21.21 -9.10
CA VAL A 302 -27.71 -19.87 -9.66
C VAL A 302 -29.14 -19.72 -10.20
N ALA A 303 -29.62 -20.69 -10.97
CA ALA A 303 -30.95 -20.64 -11.59
C ALA A 303 -32.10 -20.68 -10.56
N SER A 304 -31.94 -21.45 -9.48
CA SER A 304 -32.93 -21.55 -8.40
C SER A 304 -33.02 -20.27 -7.57
N LYS A 305 -31.89 -19.59 -7.28
CA LYS A 305 -31.87 -18.25 -6.67
C LYS A 305 -32.45 -17.18 -7.60
N GLY A 306 -32.22 -17.30 -8.92
CA GLY A 306 -32.80 -16.41 -9.94
C GLY A 306 -34.33 -16.46 -10.03
N LYS A 307 -34.96 -17.61 -9.73
CA LYS A 307 -36.44 -17.72 -9.66
C LYS A 307 -37.04 -16.83 -8.57
N ILE A 308 -36.36 -16.69 -7.42
CA ILE A 308 -36.79 -15.81 -6.33
C ILE A 308 -36.69 -14.33 -6.76
N PHE A 309 -35.64 -13.97 -7.52
CA PHE A 309 -35.46 -12.60 -8.02
C PHE A 309 -36.48 -12.21 -9.09
N LEU A 310 -36.80 -13.13 -10.02
CA LEU A 310 -37.88 -12.95 -11.00
C LEU A 310 -39.25 -12.88 -10.34
N GLN A 311 -39.50 -13.68 -9.29
CA GLN A 311 -40.76 -13.66 -8.55
C GLN A 311 -40.96 -12.35 -7.77
N LEU A 312 -39.92 -11.82 -7.12
CA LEU A 312 -39.94 -10.51 -6.45
C LEU A 312 -40.09 -9.33 -7.44
N PHE A 313 -39.49 -9.44 -8.64
CA PHE A 313 -39.62 -8.41 -9.69
C PHE A 313 -41.00 -8.43 -10.36
N MET A 314 -41.59 -9.62 -10.50
CA MET A 314 -42.95 -9.81 -11.04
C MET A 314 -44.04 -9.44 -10.02
N GLU A 315 -43.82 -9.65 -8.73
CA GLU A 315 -44.74 -9.21 -7.66
C GLU A 315 -44.77 -7.69 -7.51
N LYS A 316 -43.63 -6.98 -7.67
CA LYS A 316 -43.59 -5.51 -7.69
C LYS A 316 -44.18 -4.86 -8.94
N LYS A 317 -44.41 -5.62 -10.03
CA LYS A 317 -45.04 -5.12 -11.28
C LYS A 317 -46.55 -5.34 -11.36
N ARG A 318 -47.21 -5.86 -10.33
CA ARG A 318 -48.68 -5.93 -10.26
C ARG A 318 -49.34 -4.61 -9.81
N ILE A 319 -49.00 -3.46 -10.41
CA ILE A 319 -49.88 -2.28 -10.39
C ILE A 319 -49.83 -1.59 -11.76
N ARG A 320 -51.02 -1.50 -12.39
CA ARG A 320 -51.40 -0.83 -13.66
C ARG A 320 -51.35 -1.68 -14.94
N GLN A 321 -52.31 -2.59 -15.07
CA GLN A 321 -53.03 -2.73 -16.35
C GLN A 321 -54.14 -1.68 -16.38
N TYR A 322 -53.96 -0.61 -17.16
CA TYR A 322 -55.08 0.18 -17.66
C TYR A 322 -55.48 -0.42 -19.01
N GLN A 323 -56.66 -1.02 -19.08
CA GLN A 323 -57.30 -1.38 -20.34
C GLN A 323 -57.79 -0.11 -21.02
N TYR A 324 -57.26 0.19 -22.21
CA TYR A 324 -57.88 1.14 -23.13
C TYR A 324 -58.86 0.37 -24.03
N ARG A 325 -60.16 0.66 -23.88
CA ARG A 325 -61.23 0.21 -24.76
C ARG A 325 -61.35 1.23 -25.90
N LYS A 326 -61.09 0.81 -27.14
CA LYS A 326 -61.42 1.59 -28.35
C LYS A 326 -62.95 1.65 -28.51
N MET A 327 -63.49 2.80 -28.89
CA MET A 327 -64.75 2.89 -29.64
C MET A 327 -64.53 2.41 -31.07
#